data_AF-A0A2R8BAG4-F1
#
_entry.id   AF-A0A2R8BAG4-F1
#
_cell.length_a   1.000
_cell.length_b   1.000
_cell.length_c   1.000
_cell.angle_alpha   90.00
_cell.angle_beta   90.00
_cell.angle_gamma   90.00
#
_symmetry.space_group_name_H-M   'P 1'
#
loop_
_entity.id
_entity.type
_entity.pdbx_description
1 polymer ?
#
loop_
_entity_poly.entity_id
_entity_poly.type
_entity_poly.pdbx_seq_one_letter_code
_entity_poly.pdbx_strand_id
1 'polypeptide(L)'
;MTEMTVNNDLPQAAHASVPSNPKGYFWMPRHRPARYLVDPVAFVIALIGGPLLITAATFWMLFIPVGALIMGGPVYLVIGTPLLLIYLRNNAGDTNGVMQLSLFAVLGLCVGGGIMSLILAGSSAIGLIAGLSVFAAIFAPLWAGGFGWIYFKLRKDIYAQPLPNHF
;
A
#
# COMPACT_ATOMS: atom_id res chain seq x y z
N MET A 1 -67.58 -23.76 -16.47
CA MET A 1 -66.20 -24.30 -16.43
C MET A 1 -65.34 -23.19 -15.85
N THR A 2 -64.68 -23.51 -14.75
CA THR A 2 -64.36 -22.63 -13.62
C THR A 2 -62.99 -21.95 -13.77
N GLU A 3 -62.88 -20.69 -13.32
CA GLU A 3 -61.60 -20.01 -13.04
C GLU A 3 -60.73 -20.83 -12.09
N MET A 4 -59.42 -20.89 -12.35
CA MET A 4 -58.40 -21.18 -11.34
C MET A 4 -57.19 -20.27 -11.57
N THR A 5 -57.15 -19.22 -10.77
CA THR A 5 -56.00 -18.35 -10.53
C THR A 5 -54.88 -19.17 -9.88
N VAL A 6 -53.72 -19.24 -10.52
CA VAL A 6 -52.51 -19.79 -9.90
C VAL A 6 -51.77 -18.63 -9.23
N ASN A 7 -52.01 -18.52 -7.91
CA ASN A 7 -51.21 -17.75 -6.97
C ASN A 7 -49.73 -18.18 -7.07
N ASN A 8 -48.87 -17.27 -7.53
CA ASN A 8 -47.43 -17.36 -7.30
C ASN A 8 -47.09 -16.60 -6.02
N ASP A 9 -47.52 -17.16 -4.89
CA ASP A 9 -47.01 -16.80 -3.58
C ASP A 9 -45.57 -17.34 -3.48
N LEU A 10 -44.61 -16.51 -3.89
CA LEU A 10 -43.19 -16.75 -3.59
C LEU A 10 -43.02 -16.72 -2.06
N PRO A 11 -42.49 -17.77 -1.44
CA PRO A 11 -42.10 -17.69 -0.04
C PRO A 11 -40.97 -16.68 0.10
N GLN A 12 -41.28 -15.52 0.71
CA GLN A 12 -40.32 -14.65 1.40
C GLN A 12 -39.65 -15.45 2.52
N ALA A 13 -38.67 -16.28 2.16
CA ALA A 13 -37.89 -17.05 3.10
C ALA A 13 -36.46 -16.48 3.16
N ALA A 14 -36.11 -16.07 4.38
CA ALA A 14 -34.78 -15.80 4.87
C ALA A 14 -34.14 -14.48 4.44
N HIS A 15 -34.63 -13.40 5.06
CA HIS A 15 -33.73 -12.48 5.76
C HIS A 15 -32.68 -13.32 6.52
N ALA A 16 -31.50 -13.49 5.94
CA ALA A 16 -30.34 -13.98 6.65
C ALA A 16 -30.01 -12.94 7.72
N SER A 17 -30.54 -13.15 8.92
CA SER A 17 -30.17 -12.42 10.11
C SER A 17 -28.67 -12.57 10.29
N VAL A 18 -27.94 -11.48 10.06
CA VAL A 18 -26.55 -11.34 10.52
C VAL A 18 -26.60 -11.58 12.03
N PRO A 19 -26.01 -12.67 12.57
CA PRO A 19 -26.00 -12.85 14.00
C PRO A 19 -25.20 -11.70 14.61
N SER A 20 -25.87 -10.90 15.44
CA SER A 20 -25.23 -9.89 16.27
C SER A 20 -24.25 -10.59 17.19
N ASN A 21 -22.96 -10.35 16.92
CA ASN A 21 -21.80 -10.93 17.60
C ASN A 21 -21.96 -10.86 19.14
N PRO A 22 -22.30 -11.97 19.83
CA PRO A 22 -22.36 -11.98 21.28
C PRO A 22 -20.95 -12.25 21.81
N LYS A 23 -20.40 -11.22 22.48
CA LYS A 23 -19.45 -11.30 23.59
C LYS A 23 -18.50 -12.53 23.62
N GLY A 24 -17.22 -12.28 23.29
CA GLY A 24 -16.14 -12.77 24.16
C GLY A 24 -15.53 -14.14 23.89
N TYR A 25 -15.24 -14.49 22.63
CA TYR A 25 -14.31 -15.61 22.35
C TYR A 25 -12.87 -15.10 22.16
N PHE A 26 -12.14 -14.93 23.27
CA PHE A 26 -10.69 -14.69 23.29
C PHE A 26 -9.88 -15.83 22.63
N TRP A 27 -10.51 -17.00 22.43
CA TRP A 27 -9.88 -18.23 21.96
C TRP A 27 -10.24 -18.62 20.51
N MET A 28 -10.86 -17.74 19.72
CA MET A 28 -10.97 -18.03 18.28
C MET A 28 -9.57 -18.04 17.65
N PRO A 29 -9.19 -19.09 16.90
CA PRO A 29 -7.99 -19.06 16.08
C PRO A 29 -8.08 -17.81 15.20
N ARG A 30 -7.18 -16.84 15.41
CA ARG A 30 -7.07 -15.68 14.51
C ARG A 30 -6.98 -16.25 13.11
N HIS A 31 -7.94 -15.92 12.25
CA HIS A 31 -7.85 -16.23 10.83
C HIS A 31 -6.46 -15.78 10.37
N ARG A 32 -5.59 -16.74 10.02
CA ARG A 32 -4.26 -16.40 9.54
C ARG A 32 -4.49 -15.58 8.27
N PRO A 33 -4.01 -14.33 8.20
CA PRO A 33 -4.21 -13.51 7.02
C PRO A 33 -3.62 -14.27 5.84
N ALA A 34 -4.36 -14.29 4.73
CA ALA A 34 -3.90 -14.86 3.48
C ALA A 34 -2.53 -14.28 3.14
N ARG A 35 -1.53 -15.16 3.00
CA ARG A 35 -0.16 -14.75 2.65
C ARG A 35 -0.02 -14.82 1.14
N TYR A 36 0.48 -13.77 0.53
CA TYR A 36 0.76 -13.73 -0.91
C TYR A 36 2.25 -13.95 -1.15
N LEU A 37 2.56 -14.65 -2.24
CA LEU A 37 3.94 -14.83 -2.69
C LEU A 37 4.35 -13.58 -3.47
N VAL A 38 5.50 -13.00 -3.14
CA VAL A 38 6.05 -11.83 -3.87
C VAL A 38 6.91 -12.33 -5.02
N ASP A 39 6.68 -11.83 -6.23
CA ASP A 39 7.56 -12.10 -7.37
C ASP A 39 8.84 -11.26 -7.22
N PRO A 40 10.00 -11.88 -6.93
CA PRO A 40 11.23 -11.13 -6.65
C PRO A 40 11.74 -10.37 -7.88
N VAL A 41 11.50 -10.87 -9.09
CA VAL A 41 11.98 -10.23 -10.33
C VAL A 41 11.10 -9.03 -10.64
N ALA A 42 9.78 -9.21 -10.63
CA ALA A 42 8.85 -8.09 -10.82
C ALA A 42 9.03 -7.02 -9.73
N PHE A 43 9.32 -7.43 -8.49
CA PHE A 43 9.58 -6.53 -7.39
C PHE A 43 10.82 -5.67 -7.62
N VAL A 44 11.98 -6.26 -7.96
CA VAL A 44 13.22 -5.49 -8.20
C VAL A 44 13.07 -4.56 -9.40
N ILE A 45 12.45 -5.03 -10.49
CA ILE A 45 12.19 -4.20 -11.67
C ILE A 45 11.28 -3.03 -11.31
N ALA A 46 10.21 -3.25 -10.54
CA ALA A 46 9.32 -2.19 -10.11
C ALA A 46 9.98 -1.25 -9.09
N LEU A 47 10.85 -1.76 -8.21
CA LEU A 47 11.54 -0.99 -7.17
C LEU A 47 12.51 0.03 -7.78
N ILE A 48 13.24 -0.36 -8.82
CA ILE A 48 14.14 0.53 -9.54
C ILE A 48 13.36 1.33 -10.59
N GLY A 49 12.45 0.66 -11.30
CA GLY A 49 11.67 1.23 -12.39
C GLY A 49 10.66 2.29 -11.95
N GLY A 50 10.08 2.19 -10.75
CA GLY A 50 9.12 3.17 -10.24
C GLY A 50 9.72 4.57 -10.10
N PRO A 51 10.79 4.75 -9.29
CA PRO A 51 11.48 6.04 -9.17
C PRO A 51 12.04 6.53 -10.51
N LEU A 52 12.62 5.65 -11.34
CA LEU A 52 13.15 6.03 -12.64
C LEU A 52 12.06 6.48 -13.62
N LEU A 53 10.92 5.80 -13.65
CA LEU A 53 9.79 6.15 -14.52
C LEU A 53 9.22 7.51 -14.13
N ILE A 54 9.01 7.75 -12.84
CA ILE A 54 8.51 9.05 -12.37
C ILE A 54 9.54 10.15 -12.62
N THR A 55 10.82 9.88 -12.38
CA THR A 55 11.89 10.85 -12.65
C THR A 55 11.96 11.17 -14.15
N ALA A 56 11.93 10.16 -15.02
CA ALA A 56 11.89 10.33 -16.47
C ALA A 56 10.57 10.93 -16.99
N ALA A 57 9.48 10.84 -16.23
CA ALA A 57 8.22 11.50 -16.54
C ALA A 57 8.10 12.90 -15.93
N THR A 58 9.05 13.35 -15.11
CA THR A 58 8.99 14.68 -14.47
C THR A 58 10.26 15.50 -14.70
N PHE A 59 11.32 14.93 -15.28
CA PHE A 59 12.64 15.58 -15.42
C PHE A 59 12.60 16.93 -16.15
N TRP A 60 11.61 17.13 -17.04
CA TRP A 60 11.43 18.40 -17.76
C TRP A 60 11.07 19.57 -16.84
N MET A 61 10.61 19.28 -15.62
CA MET A 61 10.27 20.27 -14.59
C MET A 61 11.54 20.65 -13.80
N LEU A 62 12.49 21.31 -14.48
CA LEU A 62 13.68 21.95 -13.88
C LEU A 62 14.72 21.00 -13.23
N PHE A 63 14.83 19.73 -13.64
CA PHE A 63 15.75 18.74 -13.04
C PHE A 63 15.58 18.47 -11.53
N ILE A 64 14.59 19.09 -10.89
CA ILE A 64 14.20 18.88 -9.49
C ILE A 64 14.02 17.38 -9.16
N PRO A 65 13.42 16.55 -10.03
CA PRO A 65 13.25 15.12 -9.77
C PRO A 65 14.56 14.34 -9.69
N VAL A 66 15.62 14.78 -10.37
CA VAL A 66 16.94 14.14 -10.31
C VAL A 66 17.56 14.36 -8.92
N GLY A 67 17.45 15.58 -8.38
CA GLY A 67 17.86 15.87 -7.01
C GLY A 67 17.06 15.07 -5.99
N ALA A 68 15.74 14.98 -6.18
CA ALA A 68 14.87 14.14 -5.36
C ALA A 68 15.26 12.66 -5.41
N LEU A 69 15.64 12.14 -6.58
CA LEU A 69 16.09 10.76 -6.75
C LEU A 69 17.42 10.48 -6.02
N ILE A 70 18.39 11.40 -6.09
CA ILE A 70 19.69 11.22 -5.42
C ILE A 70 19.53 11.27 -3.89
N MET A 71 18.74 12.21 -3.39
CA MET A 71 18.54 12.39 -1.94
C MET A 71 17.56 11.37 -1.35
N GLY A 72 16.43 11.16 -2.02
CA GLY A 72 15.33 10.31 -1.55
C GLY A 72 15.43 8.85 -1.97
N GLY A 73 16.14 8.54 -3.06
CA GLY A 73 16.30 7.17 -3.57
C GLY A 73 16.88 6.20 -2.55
N PRO A 74 17.99 6.53 -1.86
CA PRO A 74 18.53 5.67 -0.81
C PRO A 74 17.53 5.41 0.33
N VAL A 75 16.81 6.45 0.76
CA VAL A 75 15.78 6.33 1.82
C VAL A 75 14.63 5.44 1.35
N TYR A 76 14.17 5.61 0.11
CA TYR A 76 13.16 4.77 -0.51
C TYR A 76 13.60 3.30 -0.59
N LEU A 77 14.85 3.01 -0.91
CA LEU A 77 15.35 1.63 -0.96
C LEU A 77 15.50 1.02 0.43
N VAL A 78 16.01 1.75 1.41
CA VAL A 78 16.24 1.22 2.76
C VAL A 78 14.93 1.02 3.52
N ILE A 79 14.00 1.97 3.43
CA ILE A 79 12.76 1.95 4.21
C ILE A 79 11.58 1.46 3.38
N GLY A 80 11.48 1.86 2.11
CA GLY A 80 10.39 1.45 1.23
C GLY A 80 10.41 -0.03 0.94
N THR A 81 11.58 -0.65 0.71
CA THR A 81 11.70 -2.09 0.45
C THR A 81 11.05 -2.96 1.52
N PRO A 82 11.42 -2.87 2.81
CA PRO A 82 10.81 -3.70 3.85
C PRO A 82 9.31 -3.40 4.02
N LEU A 83 8.88 -2.14 3.91
CA LEU A 83 7.47 -1.78 3.99
C LEU A 83 6.63 -2.39 2.86
N LEU A 84 7.12 -2.29 1.63
CA LEU A 84 6.45 -2.85 0.45
C LEU A 84 6.37 -4.37 0.53
N LEU A 85 7.44 -5.04 0.99
CA LEU A 85 7.43 -6.49 1.19
C LEU A 85 6.42 -6.92 2.26
N ILE A 86 6.36 -6.22 3.39
CA ILE A 86 5.37 -6.50 4.46
C ILE A 86 3.95 -6.28 3.94
N TYR A 87 3.72 -5.21 3.17
CA TYR A 87 2.42 -4.89 2.62
C TYR A 87 1.95 -5.91 1.58
N LEU A 88 2.80 -6.23 0.60
CA LEU A 88 2.51 -7.22 -0.45
C LEU A 88 2.37 -8.63 0.11
N ARG A 89 3.05 -8.96 1.21
CA ARG A 89 2.87 -10.26 1.88
C ARG A 89 1.47 -10.42 2.47
N ASN A 90 0.85 -9.33 2.93
CA ASN A 90 -0.41 -9.36 3.69
C ASN A 90 -1.63 -8.98 2.84
N ASN A 91 -1.43 -8.43 1.64
CA ASN A 91 -2.50 -7.94 0.77
C ASN A 91 -2.26 -8.41 -0.66
N ALA A 92 -3.33 -8.72 -1.40
CA ALA A 92 -3.26 -9.04 -2.83
C ALA A 92 -2.63 -7.88 -3.65
N GLY A 93 -2.59 -6.68 -3.05
CA GLY A 93 -1.88 -5.53 -3.53
C GLY A 93 -2.64 -4.84 -4.67
N ASP A 94 -2.91 -3.56 -4.46
CA ASP A 94 -3.40 -2.63 -5.47
C ASP A 94 -2.49 -1.40 -5.52
N THR A 95 -2.44 -0.72 -6.66
CA THR A 95 -1.57 0.46 -6.82
C THR A 95 -1.93 1.55 -5.81
N ASN A 96 -3.22 1.75 -5.53
CA ASN A 96 -3.67 2.78 -4.60
C ASN A 96 -3.26 2.48 -3.15
N GLY A 97 -3.38 1.23 -2.71
CA GLY A 97 -2.93 0.82 -1.38
C GLY A 97 -1.42 0.99 -1.18
N VAL A 98 -0.61 0.72 -2.21
CA VAL A 98 0.84 0.97 -2.16
C VAL A 98 1.16 2.48 -2.10
N MET A 99 0.41 3.32 -2.83
CA MET A 99 0.54 4.77 -2.74
C MET A 99 0.19 5.29 -1.34
N GLN A 100 -0.94 4.85 -0.78
CA GLN A 100 -1.36 5.24 0.58
C GLN A 100 -0.35 4.80 1.64
N LEU A 101 0.16 3.57 1.55
CA LEU A 101 1.19 3.06 2.45
C LEU A 101 2.42 3.97 2.44
N SER A 102 2.90 4.35 1.25
CA SER A 102 4.08 5.20 1.12
C SER A 102 3.86 6.61 1.69
N LEU A 103 2.66 7.18 1.50
CA LEU A 103 2.30 8.46 2.07
C LEU A 103 2.31 8.39 3.61
N PHE A 104 1.65 7.39 4.21
CA PHE A 104 1.64 7.23 5.66
C PHE A 104 3.04 6.95 6.23
N ALA A 105 3.85 6.16 5.53
CA ALA A 105 5.23 5.89 5.92
C ALA A 105 6.07 7.17 5.95
N VAL A 106 5.96 7.99 4.91
CA VAL A 106 6.66 9.28 4.86
C VAL A 106 6.13 10.24 5.91
N LEU A 107 4.83 10.35 6.10
CA LEU A 107 4.28 11.22 7.15
C LEU A 107 4.80 10.79 8.53
N GLY A 108 4.86 9.48 8.81
CA GLY A 108 5.46 8.94 10.03
C GLY A 108 6.93 9.30 10.17
N LEU A 109 7.71 9.16 9.09
CA LEU A 109 9.12 9.58 9.06
C LEU A 109 9.31 11.09 9.27
N CYS A 110 8.45 11.91 8.66
CA CYS A 110 8.51 13.37 8.79
C CYS A 110 8.20 13.81 10.22
N VAL A 111 7.17 13.23 10.84
CA VAL A 111 6.84 13.49 12.25
C VAL A 111 7.97 13.02 13.16
N GLY A 112 8.47 11.80 12.99
CA GLY A 112 9.59 11.27 13.78
C GLY A 112 10.87 12.09 13.63
N GLY A 113 11.22 12.45 12.40
CA GLY A 113 12.37 13.30 12.08
C GLY A 113 12.22 14.72 12.64
N GLY A 114 11.02 15.30 12.57
CA GLY A 114 10.72 16.60 13.17
C GLY A 114 10.88 16.61 14.69
N ILE A 115 10.36 15.58 15.38
CA ILE A 115 10.53 15.42 16.83
C ILE A 115 12.01 15.26 17.18
N MET A 116 12.74 14.40 16.47
CA MET A 116 14.19 14.22 16.71
C MET A 116 14.98 15.50 16.48
N SER A 117 14.64 16.28 15.45
CA SER A 117 15.26 17.58 15.21
C SER A 117 15.05 18.55 16.35
N LEU A 118 13.84 18.60 16.91
CA LEU A 118 13.55 19.45 18.05
C LEU A 118 14.40 19.07 19.27
N ILE A 119 14.64 17.78 19.48
CA ILE A 119 15.44 17.25 20.59
C ILE A 119 16.93 17.51 20.39
N LEU A 120 17.46 17.29 19.19
CA LEU A 120 18.91 17.27 18.92
C LEU A 120 19.48 18.59 18.39
N ALA A 121 18.73 19.32 17.56
CA ALA A 121 19.22 20.48 16.78
C ALA A 121 18.40 21.76 17.02
N GLY A 122 17.35 21.69 17.84
CA GLY A 122 16.44 22.79 18.11
C GLY A 122 15.70 23.28 16.86
N SER A 123 15.40 24.58 16.81
CA SER A 123 14.62 25.18 15.73
C SER A 123 15.37 25.35 14.40
N SER A 124 16.70 25.24 14.41
CA SER A 124 17.56 25.52 13.27
C SER A 124 17.32 24.58 12.07
N ALA A 125 16.96 23.31 12.32
CA ALA A 125 16.76 22.30 11.30
C ALA A 125 15.27 22.09 10.91
N ILE A 126 14.33 22.74 11.60
CA ILE A 126 12.89 22.59 11.34
C ILE A 126 12.52 23.02 9.92
N GLY A 127 13.08 24.14 9.44
CA GLY A 127 12.76 24.65 8.10
C GLY A 127 13.18 23.68 6.99
N LEU A 128 14.37 23.09 7.12
CA LEU A 128 14.87 22.09 6.17
C LEU A 128 14.01 20.82 6.20
N ILE A 129 13.69 20.31 7.39
CA ILE A 129 12.85 19.11 7.54
C ILE A 129 11.46 19.35 7.01
N ALA A 130 10.85 20.51 7.28
CA ALA A 130 9.54 20.86 6.74
C ALA A 130 9.55 20.89 5.21
N GLY A 131 10.58 21.52 4.61
CA GLY A 131 10.75 21.53 3.15
C GLY A 131 10.89 20.12 2.57
N LEU A 132 11.80 19.31 3.13
CA LEU A 132 11.99 17.92 2.71
C LEU A 132 10.73 17.07 2.90
N SER A 133 9.95 17.34 3.95
CA SER A 133 8.71 16.62 4.24
C SER A 133 7.64 16.86 3.17
N VAL A 134 7.49 18.10 2.70
CA VAL A 134 6.56 18.43 1.60
C VAL A 134 6.98 17.72 0.33
N PHE A 135 8.26 17.77 -0.03
CA PHE A 135 8.78 17.05 -1.19
C PHE A 135 8.57 15.54 -1.06
N ALA A 136 8.93 14.96 0.08
CA ALA A 136 8.77 13.53 0.32
C ALA A 136 7.30 13.10 0.25
N ALA A 137 6.38 13.90 0.78
CA ALA A 137 4.94 13.60 0.77
C ALA A 137 4.34 13.57 -0.64
N ILE A 138 4.94 14.28 -1.60
CA ILE A 138 4.50 14.28 -3.01
C ILE A 138 5.21 13.14 -3.78
N PHE A 139 6.54 13.05 -3.69
CA PHE A 139 7.31 12.13 -4.51
C PHE A 139 7.19 10.67 -4.06
N ALA A 140 7.03 10.40 -2.76
CA ALA A 140 6.88 9.03 -2.29
C ALA A 140 5.64 8.31 -2.83
N PRO A 141 4.42 8.87 -2.76
CA PRO A 141 3.26 8.25 -3.39
C PRO A 141 3.38 8.20 -4.92
N LEU A 142 4.05 9.14 -5.56
CA LEU A 142 4.31 9.04 -7.01
C LEU A 142 5.22 7.85 -7.34
N TRP A 143 6.35 7.71 -6.64
CA TRP A 143 7.27 6.58 -6.83
C TRP A 143 6.62 5.24 -6.50
N ALA A 144 5.85 5.19 -5.41
CA ALA A 144 5.08 4.02 -5.01
C ALA A 144 3.98 3.68 -6.02
N GLY A 145 3.35 4.68 -6.63
CA GLY A 145 2.40 4.50 -7.72
C GLY A 145 3.05 3.95 -8.99
N GLY A 146 4.21 4.48 -9.37
CA GLY A 146 5.03 3.95 -10.47
C GLY A 146 5.47 2.50 -10.21
N PHE A 147 5.92 2.21 -8.98
CA PHE A 147 6.21 0.85 -8.52
C PHE A 147 4.98 -0.06 -8.66
N GLY A 148 3.83 0.35 -8.12
CA GLY A 148 2.61 -0.46 -8.15
C GLY A 148 2.18 -0.76 -9.57
N TRP A 149 2.18 0.26 -10.44
CA TRP A 149 1.83 0.09 -11.85
C TRP A 149 2.72 -0.93 -12.57
N ILE A 150 4.04 -0.87 -12.38
CA ILE A 150 4.97 -1.83 -12.99
C ILE A 150 4.80 -3.22 -12.37
N TYR A 151 4.76 -3.30 -11.04
CA TYR A 151 4.67 -4.56 -10.30
C TYR A 151 3.40 -5.34 -10.64
N PHE A 152 2.23 -4.69 -10.62
CA PHE A 152 0.96 -5.35 -10.90
C PHE A 152 0.76 -5.69 -12.38
N LYS A 153 1.51 -5.05 -13.27
CA LYS A 153 1.51 -5.37 -14.71
C LYS A 153 2.47 -6.54 -15.04
N LEU A 154 3.57 -6.67 -14.29
CA LEU A 154 4.57 -7.73 -14.49
C LEU A 154 4.32 -8.99 -13.65
N ARG A 155 3.55 -8.87 -12.55
CA ARG A 155 3.25 -10.04 -11.70
C ARG A 155 2.54 -11.12 -12.52
N LYS A 156 2.95 -12.37 -12.34
CA LYS A 156 2.24 -13.52 -12.89
C LYS A 156 1.06 -13.89 -12.00
N ASP A 157 0.00 -14.46 -12.57
CA ASP A 157 -1.22 -14.82 -11.85
C ASP A 157 -0.99 -15.79 -10.68
N ILE A 158 0.07 -16.61 -10.76
CA ILE A 158 0.50 -17.54 -9.70
C ILE A 158 0.81 -16.79 -8.39
N TYR A 159 1.31 -15.56 -8.47
CA TYR A 159 1.65 -14.73 -7.31
C TYR A 159 0.44 -13.93 -6.78
N ALA A 160 -0.66 -13.86 -7.54
CA ALA A 160 -1.90 -13.20 -7.11
C ALA A 160 -2.78 -14.10 -6.23
N GLN A 161 -2.47 -15.40 -6.14
CA GLN A 161 -3.24 -16.35 -5.35
C GLN A 161 -2.77 -16.35 -3.88
N PRO A 162 -3.71 -16.38 -2.92
CA PRO A 162 -3.36 -16.56 -1.52
C PRO A 162 -2.80 -17.97 -1.32
N LEU A 163 -1.69 -18.09 -0.59
CA LEU A 163 -1.10 -19.38 -0.23
C LEU A 163 -2.15 -20.26 0.47
N PRO A 164 -2.36 -21.51 0.03
CA PRO A 164 -3.28 -22.43 0.70
C PRO A 164 -2.89 -22.61 2.17
N ASN A 165 -3.86 -22.49 3.08
CA ASN A 165 -3.65 -22.56 4.54
C ASN A 165 -3.37 -23.99 5.06
N HIS A 166 -2.64 -24.83 4.32
CA HIS A 166 -2.39 -26.23 4.68
C HIS A 166 -1.12 -26.38 5.54
N PHE A 167 -1.13 -25.85 6.77
CA PHE A 167 -0.20 -26.24 7.86
C PHE A 167 -0.81 -26.00 9.24
#